data_AF-A0A3D3F9B9-F1
#
_entry.id   AF-A0A3D3F9B9-F1
#
_cell.length_a   1.000
_cell.length_b   1.000
_cell.length_c   1.000
_cell.angle_alpha   90.00
_cell.angle_beta   90.00
_cell.angle_gamma   90.00
#
_symmetry.space_group_name_H-M   'P 1'
#
loop_
_entity.id
_entity.type
_entity.pdbx_description
1 polymer ?
#
loop_
_entity_poly.entity_id
_entity_poly.type
_entity_poly.pdbx_seq_one_letter_code
_entity_poly.pdbx_strand_id
1 'polypeptide(L)'
;CSLCFSCNNVCPVKIDLADQIYRWRQGLDSIGKADKMKKMISGGLEYLFKRPGLYGSLLKMAPIVNHMPRFLIYNGLNDWGKGRELPQFAGESFTSMWKKGKVKGANKKLNH
;
A
#
# COMPACT_ATOMS: atom_id res chain seq x y z
N CYS A 1 4.04 -1.41 16.79
CA CYS A 1 2.60 -1.70 16.57
C CYS A 1 2.21 -1.35 15.13
N SER A 2 1.75 -2.32 14.34
CA SER A 2 1.37 -2.18 12.92
C SER A 2 -0.07 -1.69 12.69
N LEU A 3 -0.83 -1.48 13.77
CA LEU A 3 -2.26 -1.13 13.73
C LEU A 3 -3.11 -2.19 12.99
N CYS A 4 -2.87 -3.47 13.24
CA CYS A 4 -3.66 -4.57 12.69
C CYS A 4 -4.99 -4.84 13.43
N PHE A 5 -5.29 -4.08 14.48
CA PHE A 5 -6.52 -4.20 15.32
C PHE A 5 -6.76 -5.55 16.01
N SER A 6 -5.87 -6.53 15.85
CA SER A 6 -6.01 -7.86 16.48
C SER A 6 -6.16 -7.79 18.00
N CYS A 7 -5.47 -6.86 18.67
CA CYS A 7 -5.53 -6.69 20.13
C CYS A 7 -6.93 -6.34 20.64
N ASN A 8 -7.74 -5.58 19.90
CA ASN A 8 -9.12 -5.28 20.29
C ASN A 8 -9.98 -6.55 20.24
N ASN A 9 -9.78 -7.38 19.21
CA ASN A 9 -10.60 -8.57 18.98
C ASN A 9 -10.32 -9.70 19.97
N VAL A 10 -9.06 -9.84 20.42
CA VAL A 10 -8.67 -10.90 21.37
C VAL A 10 -8.83 -10.49 22.83
N CYS A 11 -9.17 -9.24 23.11
CA CYS A 11 -9.24 -8.72 24.47
C CYS A 11 -10.48 -9.28 25.19
N PRO A 12 -10.31 -10.07 26.29
CA PRO A 12 -11.45 -10.67 27.00
C PRO A 12 -12.33 -9.63 27.71
N VAL A 13 -11.75 -8.47 28.06
CA VAL A 13 -12.43 -7.38 28.77
C VAL A 13 -12.87 -6.23 27.84
N LYS A 14 -12.73 -6.41 26.52
CA LYS A 14 -13.19 -5.46 25.48
C LYS A 14 -12.70 -4.02 25.65
N ILE A 15 -11.40 -3.84 25.92
CA ILE A 15 -10.77 -2.51 25.93
C ILE A 15 -10.31 -2.16 24.51
N ASP A 16 -10.62 -0.94 24.06
CA ASP A 16 -10.33 -0.44 22.71
C ASP A 16 -8.88 0.09 22.56
N LEU A 17 -7.90 -0.78 22.82
CA LEU A 17 -6.47 -0.43 22.80
C LEU A 17 -6.00 0.07 21.42
N ALA A 18 -6.41 -0.58 20.33
CA ALA A 18 -6.01 -0.21 18.98
C ALA A 18 -6.60 1.14 18.56
N ASP A 19 -7.84 1.43 18.95
CA ASP A 19 -8.49 2.73 18.70
C ASP A 19 -7.82 3.85 19.49
N GLN A 20 -7.46 3.60 20.75
CA GLN A 20 -6.72 4.56 21.55
C GLN A 20 -5.37 4.91 20.88
N ILE A 21 -4.61 3.89 20.46
CA ILE A 21 -3.34 4.09 19.74
C ILE A 21 -3.57 4.84 18.42
N TYR A 22 -4.66 4.54 17.68
CA TYR A 22 -5.01 5.25 16.46
C TYR A 22 -5.25 6.74 16.72
N ARG A 23 -6.06 7.08 17.73
CA ARG A 23 -6.38 8.47 18.11
C ARG A 23 -5.12 9.24 18.48
N TRP A 24 -4.22 8.64 19.27
CA TRP A 24 -2.94 9.25 19.60
C TRP A 24 -2.07 9.50 18.37
N ARG A 25 -2.06 8.57 17.41
CA ARG A 25 -1.33 8.77 16.14
C ARG A 25 -1.86 9.94 15.33
N GLN A 26 -3.18 10.16 15.31
CA GLN A 26 -3.78 11.32 14.61
C GLN A 26 -3.36 12.66 15.24
N GLY A 27 -3.16 12.68 16.57
CA GLY A 27 -2.69 13.85 17.29
C GLY A 27 -1.19 14.14 17.21
N LEU A 28 -0.38 13.30 16.54
CA LEU A 28 1.08 13.49 16.50
C LEU A 28 1.50 14.79 15.81
N ASP A 29 0.74 15.24 14.81
CA ASP A 29 1.03 16.46 14.05
C ASP A 29 0.81 17.71 14.89
N SER A 30 -0.24 17.75 15.71
CA SER A 30 -0.55 18.90 16.57
C SER A 30 0.49 19.12 17.67
N ILE A 31 1.14 18.05 18.14
CA ILE A 31 2.23 18.12 19.14
C ILE A 31 3.62 18.20 18.51
N GLY A 32 3.73 18.37 17.18
CA GLY A 32 5.00 18.50 16.46
C GLY A 32 5.88 17.24 16.47
N LYS A 33 5.30 16.07 16.76
CA LYS A 33 6.00 14.77 16.78
C LYS A 33 5.78 13.94 15.51
N ALA A 34 5.00 14.45 14.56
CA ALA A 34 4.85 13.84 13.25
C ALA A 34 6.14 13.98 12.43
N ASP A 35 6.53 12.89 11.77
CA ASP A 35 7.68 12.88 10.87
C ASP A 35 7.33 13.63 9.56
N LYS A 36 8.09 14.70 9.29
CA LYS A 36 7.83 15.60 8.15
C LYS A 36 7.98 14.89 6.80
N MET A 37 8.95 13.97 6.69
CA MET A 37 9.20 13.22 5.48
C MET A 37 8.02 12.29 5.16
N LYS A 38 7.53 11.53 6.16
CA LYS A 38 6.34 10.69 6.02
C LYS A 38 5.11 11.51 5.66
N LYS A 39 4.91 12.68 6.29
CA LYS A 39 3.81 13.58 5.94
C LYS A 39 3.86 14.02 4.48
N MET A 40 5.04 14.40 3.98
CA MET A 40 5.23 14.78 2.58
C MET A 40 4.94 13.61 1.62
N ILE A 41 5.50 12.43 1.90
CA ILE A 41 5.28 11.23 1.08
C ILE A 41 3.78 10.85 1.07
N SER A 42 3.13 10.86 2.23
CA SER A 42 1.70 10.59 2.37
C SER A 42 0.85 11.58 1.57
N GLY A 43 1.17 12.88 1.61
CA GLY A 43 0.48 13.89 0.81
C GLY A 43 0.68 13.68 -0.71
N GLY A 44 1.88 13.28 -1.13
CA GLY A 44 2.15 12.91 -2.52
C GLY A 44 1.34 11.69 -2.99
N LEU A 45 1.26 10.66 -2.15
CA LEU A 45 0.43 9.49 -2.42
C LEU A 45 -1.06 9.84 -2.47
N GLU A 46 -1.55 10.70 -1.57
CA GLU A 46 -2.93 11.20 -1.59
C GLU A 46 -3.23 11.93 -2.91
N TYR A 47 -2.33 12.81 -3.35
CA TYR A 47 -2.45 13.52 -4.62
C TYR A 47 -2.54 12.57 -5.82
N LEU A 48 -1.71 11.51 -5.81
CA LEU A 48 -1.69 10.48 -6.83
C LEU A 48 -2.99 9.67 -6.84
N PHE A 49 -3.41 9.15 -5.68
CA PHE A 49 -4.57 8.27 -5.57
C PHE A 49 -5.90 8.96 -5.83
N LYS A 50 -6.02 10.27 -5.53
CA LYS A 50 -7.20 11.07 -5.90
C LYS A 50 -7.38 11.23 -7.41
N ARG A 51 -6.39 10.88 -8.24
CA ARG A 51 -6.40 11.09 -9.69
C ARG A 51 -6.26 9.75 -10.44
N PRO A 52 -7.37 9.11 -10.82
CA PRO A 52 -7.35 7.78 -11.44
C PRO A 52 -6.59 7.76 -12.77
N GLY A 53 -6.60 8.85 -13.54
CA GLY A 53 -5.83 8.98 -14.79
C GLY A 53 -4.31 8.93 -14.56
N LEU A 54 -3.81 9.71 -13.60
CA LEU A 54 -2.38 9.71 -13.24
C LEU A 54 -1.96 8.35 -12.67
N TYR A 55 -2.75 7.83 -11.74
CA TYR A 55 -2.52 6.52 -11.14
C TYR A 55 -2.46 5.41 -12.21
N GLY A 56 -3.42 5.40 -13.15
CA GLY A 56 -3.45 4.42 -14.24
C GLY A 56 -2.24 4.52 -15.19
N SER A 57 -1.77 5.73 -15.49
CA SER A 57 -0.58 5.94 -16.32
C SER A 57 0.69 5.48 -15.62
N LEU A 58 0.86 5.80 -14.34
CA LEU A 58 1.99 5.32 -13.53
C LEU A 58 2.02 3.79 -13.44
N LEU A 59 0.86 3.15 -13.26
CA LEU A 59 0.76 1.69 -13.23
C LEU A 59 1.19 1.04 -14.56
N LYS A 60 0.89 1.65 -15.72
CA LYS A 60 1.35 1.13 -17.02
C LYS A 60 2.88 1.17 -17.16
N MET A 61 3.53 2.11 -16.48
CA MET A 61 4.98 2.29 -16.50
C MET A 61 5.70 1.48 -15.41
N ALA A 62 4.97 0.90 -14.45
CA ALA A 62 5.55 0.09 -13.38
C ALA A 62 6.46 -1.07 -13.85
N PRO A 63 6.18 -1.79 -14.95
CA PRO A 63 7.03 -2.89 -15.43
C PRO A 63 8.44 -2.47 -15.87
N ILE A 64 8.68 -1.17 -16.10
CA ILE A 64 10.01 -0.64 -16.44
C ILE A 64 11.00 -0.92 -15.30
N VAL A 65 10.52 -0.94 -14.05
CA VAL A 65 11.35 -1.21 -12.86
C VAL A 65 12.01 -2.59 -12.91
N ASN A 66 11.38 -3.59 -13.56
CA ASN A 66 11.96 -4.93 -13.69
C ASN A 66 13.30 -4.95 -14.46
N HIS A 67 13.52 -3.95 -15.34
CA HIS A 67 14.69 -3.86 -16.20
C HIS A 67 15.73 -2.86 -15.69
N MET A 68 15.45 -2.18 -14.57
CA MET A 68 16.34 -1.17 -14.02
C MET A 68 17.51 -1.84 -13.28
N PRO A 69 18.74 -1.31 -13.35
CA PRO A 69 19.86 -1.89 -12.65
C PRO A 69 19.68 -1.85 -11.13
N ARG A 70 20.20 -2.89 -10.46
CA ARG A 70 19.97 -3.15 -9.03
C ARG A 70 20.35 -1.97 -8.12
N PHE A 71 21.42 -1.25 -8.43
CA PHE A 71 21.87 -0.11 -7.61
C PHE A 71 20.90 1.08 -7.60
N LEU A 72 20.12 1.27 -8.67
CA LEU A 72 19.08 2.30 -8.71
C LEU A 72 17.86 1.88 -7.91
N ILE A 73 17.51 0.59 -7.98
CA ILE A 73 16.35 0.04 -7.28
C ILE A 73 16.61 -0.07 -5.78
N TYR A 74 17.76 -0.62 -5.37
CA TYR A 74 18.11 -0.91 -3.99
C TYR A 74 19.07 0.15 -3.45
N ASN A 75 18.58 1.38 -3.37
CA ASN A 75 19.29 2.51 -2.77
C ASN A 75 18.72 2.85 -1.38
N GLY A 76 19.30 3.85 -0.71
CA GLY A 76 18.89 4.26 0.65
C GLY A 76 17.46 4.79 0.78
N LEU A 77 16.78 5.13 -0.33
CA LEU A 77 15.38 5.56 -0.36
C LEU A 77 14.41 4.38 -0.47
N ASN A 78 14.90 3.18 -0.80
CA ASN A 78 14.08 1.98 -0.89
C ASN A 78 14.14 1.16 0.41
N ASP A 79 13.31 1.54 1.38
CA ASP A 79 13.16 0.78 2.64
C ASP A 79 12.56 -0.61 2.44
N TRP A 80 11.80 -0.84 1.35
CA TRP A 80 11.26 -2.17 1.03
C TRP A 80 12.38 -3.17 0.76
N GLY A 81 13.43 -2.70 0.05
CA GLY A 81 14.59 -3.49 -0.35
C GLY A 81 15.48 -4.01 0.78
N LYS A 82 15.35 -3.49 2.01
CA LYS A 82 16.24 -3.82 3.14
C LYS A 82 16.09 -5.26 3.65
N GLY A 83 14.95 -5.89 3.40
CA GLY A 83 14.68 -7.28 3.81
C GLY A 83 13.72 -8.02 2.89
N ARG A 84 13.37 -7.43 1.74
CA ARG A 84 12.50 -8.03 0.73
C ARG A 84 13.03 -7.69 -0.65
N GLU A 85 13.03 -8.67 -1.54
CA GLU A 85 13.19 -8.40 -2.97
C GLU A 85 11.90 -7.75 -3.52
N LEU A 86 12.05 -6.87 -4.50
CA LEU A 86 10.89 -6.33 -5.21
C LEU A 86 10.25 -7.46 -6.04
N PRO A 87 8.92 -7.62 -5.98
CA PRO A 87 8.24 -8.58 -6.83
C PRO A 87 8.37 -8.15 -8.30
N GLN A 88 8.35 -9.13 -9.20
CA GLN A 88 8.28 -8.86 -10.63
C GLN A 88 6.96 -8.18 -10.96
N PHE A 89 7.04 -6.95 -11.47
CA PHE A 89 5.86 -6.20 -11.87
C PHE A 89 5.23 -6.81 -13.13
N ALA A 90 3.93 -7.13 -13.07
CA ALA A 90 3.21 -7.68 -14.22
C ALA A 90 3.05 -6.64 -15.34
N GLY A 91 3.15 -7.09 -16.60
CA GLY A 91 3.00 -6.20 -17.77
C GLY A 91 1.62 -5.57 -17.95
N GLU A 92 0.57 -6.14 -17.33
CA GLU A 92 -0.77 -5.58 -17.32
C GLU A 92 -1.23 -5.34 -15.88
N SER A 93 -1.78 -4.16 -15.60
CA SER A 93 -2.44 -3.89 -14.32
C SER A 93 -3.78 -4.62 -14.22
N PHE A 94 -4.21 -4.91 -12.99
CA PHE A 94 -5.52 -5.53 -12.74
C PHE A 94 -6.66 -4.78 -13.43
N THR A 95 -6.68 -3.44 -13.36
CA THR A 95 -7.71 -2.62 -14.02
C THR A 95 -7.70 -2.79 -15.54
N SER A 96 -6.52 -2.92 -16.16
CA SER A 96 -6.40 -3.21 -17.60
C SER A 96 -6.95 -4.60 -17.91
N MET A 97 -6.57 -5.61 -17.12
CA MET A 97 -7.07 -6.98 -17.28
C MET A 97 -8.59 -7.05 -17.11
N TRP A 98 -9.14 -6.34 -16.13
CA TRP A 98 -10.57 -6.24 -15.86
C TRP A 98 -11.33 -5.63 -17.05
N LYS A 99 -10.87 -4.48 -17.55
CA LYS A 99 -11.46 -3.82 -18.72
C LYS A 99 -11.38 -4.67 -19.99
N LYS A 100 -10.35 -5.50 -20.12
CA LYS A 100 -10.18 -6.46 -21.23
C LYS A 100 -10.99 -7.75 -21.05
N GLY A 101 -11.75 -7.90 -19.96
CA GLY A 101 -12.51 -9.12 -19.67
C GLY A 101 -11.65 -10.35 -19.36
N LYS A 102 -10.35 -10.17 -19.07
CA LYS A 102 -9.42 -11.26 -18.75
C LYS A 102 -9.58 -11.79 -17.32
N VAL A 103 -10.17 -11.00 -16.44
CA VAL A 103 -10.47 -11.40 -15.06
C VAL A 103 -11.86 -12.04 -15.06
N LYS A 104 -11.91 -13.36 -15.31
CA LYS A 104 -13.14 -14.13 -15.08
C LYS A 104 -13.20 -14.45 -13.58
N GLY A 105 -14.20 -13.91 -12.89
CA GLY A 105 -14.51 -14.37 -11.54
C GLY A 105 -14.68 -15.89 -11.57
N ALA A 106 -14.11 -16.58 -10.59
CA ALA A 106 -14.27 -18.02 -10.44
C ALA A 106 -15.73 -18.35 -10.10
N ASN A 107 -16.63 -18.26 -11.09
CA ASN A 107 -17.94 -18.89 -11.06
C ASN A 107 -17.73 -20.38 -11.38
N LYS A 108 -16.91 -21.05 -10.56
CA LYS A 108 -17.01 -22.49 -10.40
C LYS A 108 -18.28 -22.68 -9.60
N LYS A 109 -19.39 -22.96 -10.29
CA LYS A 109 -20.58 -23.52 -9.66
C LYS A 109 -20.11 -24.66 -8.76
N LEU A 110 -20.21 -24.45 -7.46
CA LEU A 110 -20.14 -25.52 -6.47
C LEU A 110 -21.38 -26.37 -6.73
N ASN A 111 -21.23 -27.41 -7.56
CA ASN A 111 -22.19 -28.49 -7.60
C ASN A 111 -21.99 -29.26 -6.30
N HIS A 112 -22.82 -28.95 -5.30
CA HIS A 112 -23.16 -29.88 -4.22
C HIS A 112 -24.40 -30.65 -4.65
#